data_AF-A0A347WNW3-F1
#
_entry.id   AF-A0A347WNW3-F1
#
_cell.length_a   1.000
_cell.length_b   1.000
_cell.length_c   1.000
_cell.angle_alpha   90.00
_cell.angle_beta   90.00
_cell.angle_gamma   90.00
#
_symmetry.space_group_name_H-M   'P 1'
#
loop_
_entity.id
_entity.type
_entity.pdbx_description
1 polymer ?
#
loop_
_entity_poly.entity_id
_entity_poly.type
_entity_poly.pdbx_seq_one_letter_code
_entity_poly.pdbx_strand_id
1 'polypeptide(L)'
;MTVKNITDGAGVIRPTFYNYYQDKNELFEYILERDLFAFLENLISVDLLGEVVSMIFIYFDRHMAFYQRAFETEGQNSFEEILTLKMTALVERIFDQYPMRDFEAVSFFSSQSISHYYGIVTVIIIKLWLQEGTKRNTDVDQVISAYKFFATHSFDDVIDIENPNY
;
A
#
# COMPACT_ATOMS: atom_id res chain seq x y z
N MET A 1 9.05 5.34 15.69
CA MET A 1 9.00 4.11 16.52
C MET A 1 10.36 3.40 16.54
N THR A 2 10.85 2.96 17.71
CA THR A 2 12.14 2.26 17.88
C THR A 2 11.96 0.85 18.44
N VAL A 3 12.95 -0.05 18.29
CA VAL A 3 12.94 -1.39 18.93
C VAL A 3 12.73 -1.29 20.43
N LYS A 4 13.33 -0.29 21.09
CA LYS A 4 13.11 -0.04 22.52
C LYS A 4 11.63 0.25 22.82
N ASN A 5 10.99 1.14 22.05
CA ASN A 5 9.56 1.43 22.27
C ASN A 5 8.68 0.19 22.11
N ILE A 6 9.02 -0.69 21.15
CA ILE A 6 8.31 -1.95 20.91
C ILE A 6 8.49 -2.89 22.11
N THR A 7 9.74 -3.10 22.56
CA THR A 7 10.05 -4.01 23.67
C THR A 7 9.45 -3.53 24.98
N ASP A 8 9.54 -2.22 25.26
CA ASP A 8 8.96 -1.59 26.45
C ASP A 8 7.42 -1.74 26.44
N GLY A 9 6.77 -1.52 25.30
CA GLY A 9 5.32 -1.67 25.15
C GLY A 9 4.83 -3.13 25.23
N ALA A 10 5.65 -4.08 24.78
CA ALA A 10 5.34 -5.51 24.84
C ALA A 10 5.73 -6.17 26.18
N GLY A 11 6.41 -5.45 27.08
CA GLY A 11 6.90 -6.00 28.35
C GLY A 11 8.00 -7.04 28.18
N VAL A 12 8.77 -6.99 27.10
CA VAL A 12 9.88 -7.92 26.80
C VAL A 12 11.20 -7.17 26.75
N ILE A 13 12.32 -7.90 26.81
CA ILE A 13 13.66 -7.32 26.67
C ILE A 13 14.15 -7.38 25.22
N ARG A 14 15.09 -6.50 24.84
CA ARG A 14 15.67 -6.45 23.49
C ARG A 14 16.23 -7.80 22.98
N PRO A 15 16.96 -8.61 23.80
CA PRO A 15 17.38 -9.93 23.37
C PRO A 15 16.21 -10.83 22.91
N THR A 16 15.07 -10.78 23.61
CA THR A 16 13.88 -11.53 23.22
C THR A 16 13.33 -11.07 21.88
N PHE A 17 13.35 -9.77 21.59
CA PHE A 17 12.97 -9.25 20.26
C PHE A 17 13.89 -9.78 19.16
N TYR A 18 15.20 -9.69 19.38
CA TYR A 18 16.20 -10.12 18.39
C TYR A 18 16.25 -11.63 18.16
N ASN A 19 15.56 -12.43 18.98
CA ASN A 19 15.34 -13.86 18.68
C ASN A 19 14.35 -14.08 17.52
N TYR A 20 13.50 -13.10 17.23
CA TYR A 20 12.45 -13.21 16.21
C TYR A 20 12.63 -12.24 15.04
N TYR A 21 13.20 -11.06 15.29
CA TYR A 21 13.35 -10.00 14.29
C TYR A 21 14.72 -9.32 14.41
N GLN A 22 15.45 -9.23 13.32
CA GLN A 22 16.73 -8.54 13.18
C GLN A 22 16.60 -7.06 13.51
N ASP A 23 15.52 -6.42 13.09
CA ASP A 23 15.21 -5.02 13.39
C ASP A 23 13.70 -4.74 13.37
N LYS A 24 13.32 -3.46 13.48
CA LYS A 24 11.92 -3.03 13.43
C LYS A 24 11.26 -3.23 12.06
N ASN A 25 12.05 -3.28 10.99
CA ASN A 25 11.60 -3.34 9.62
C ASN A 25 11.18 -4.77 9.25
N GLU A 26 11.96 -5.77 9.67
CA GLU A 26 11.55 -7.18 9.54
C GLU A 26 10.23 -7.46 10.29
N LEU A 27 10.03 -6.83 11.45
CA LEU A 27 8.74 -6.90 12.13
C LEU A 27 7.60 -6.29 11.30
N PHE A 28 7.83 -5.15 10.63
CA PHE A 28 6.81 -4.56 9.75
C PHE A 28 6.48 -5.45 8.56
N GLU A 29 7.49 -6.02 7.92
CA GLU A 29 7.33 -6.98 6.84
C GLU A 29 6.50 -8.18 7.30
N TYR A 30 6.83 -8.73 8.47
CA TYR A 30 6.12 -9.86 9.05
C TYR A 30 4.64 -9.54 9.34
N ILE A 31 4.35 -8.36 9.93
CA ILE A 31 2.98 -7.91 10.21
C ILE A 31 2.20 -7.77 8.90
N LEU A 32 2.76 -7.05 7.92
CA LEU A 32 2.09 -6.83 6.62
C LEU A 32 1.81 -8.15 5.91
N GLU A 33 2.80 -9.05 5.89
CA GLU A 33 2.65 -10.36 5.27
C GLU A 33 1.52 -11.16 5.90
N ARG A 34 1.57 -11.32 7.23
CA ARG A 34 0.63 -12.14 7.98
C ARG A 34 -0.79 -11.57 7.97
N ASP A 35 -0.92 -10.26 8.17
CA ASP A 35 -2.20 -9.62 8.48
C ASP A 35 -2.90 -9.05 7.23
N LEU A 36 -2.15 -8.81 6.14
CA LEU A 36 -2.69 -8.23 4.91
C LEU A 36 -2.37 -9.06 3.67
N PHE A 37 -1.10 -9.17 3.29
CA PHE A 37 -0.74 -9.66 1.94
C PHE A 37 -1.12 -11.14 1.73
N ALA A 38 -0.93 -12.01 2.72
CA ALA A 38 -1.38 -13.40 2.63
C ALA A 38 -2.90 -13.49 2.38
N PHE A 39 -3.69 -12.59 2.96
CA PHE A 39 -5.13 -12.53 2.70
C PHE A 39 -5.46 -12.01 1.29
N LEU A 40 -4.77 -10.98 0.82
CA LEU A 40 -4.96 -10.43 -0.54
C LEU A 40 -4.58 -11.45 -1.61
N GLU A 41 -3.49 -12.19 -1.43
CA GLU A 41 -3.10 -13.27 -2.34
C GLU A 41 -4.15 -14.37 -2.42
N ASN A 42 -4.78 -14.71 -1.28
CA ASN A 42 -5.88 -15.66 -1.27
C ASN A 42 -7.07 -15.14 -2.10
N LEU A 43 -7.45 -13.86 -1.95
CA LEU A 43 -8.52 -13.24 -2.76
C LEU A 43 -8.21 -13.28 -4.25
N ILE A 44 -6.97 -12.98 -4.64
CA ILE A 44 -6.51 -13.05 -6.02
C ILE A 44 -6.67 -14.49 -6.55
N SER A 45 -6.23 -15.49 -5.76
CA SER A 45 -6.29 -16.90 -6.19
C SER A 45 -7.71 -17.47 -6.36
N VAL A 46 -8.73 -16.85 -5.77
CA VAL A 46 -10.15 -17.24 -5.92
C VAL A 46 -10.94 -16.29 -6.82
N ASP A 47 -10.26 -15.54 -7.69
CA ASP A 47 -10.84 -14.61 -8.67
C ASP A 47 -11.67 -13.45 -8.09
N LEU A 48 -11.37 -13.03 -6.85
CA LEU A 48 -12.01 -11.89 -6.18
C LEU A 48 -11.18 -10.60 -6.28
N LEU A 49 -10.58 -10.35 -7.46
CA LEU A 49 -9.73 -9.17 -7.68
C LEU A 49 -10.44 -7.85 -7.41
N GLY A 50 -11.76 -7.78 -7.67
CA GLY A 50 -12.57 -6.57 -7.42
C GLY A 50 -12.59 -6.11 -5.96
N GLU A 51 -12.33 -7.02 -5.01
CA GLU A 51 -12.35 -6.73 -3.58
C GLU A 51 -10.97 -6.31 -3.03
N VAL A 52 -9.88 -6.65 -3.73
CA VAL A 52 -8.50 -6.47 -3.25
C VAL A 52 -8.21 -5.03 -2.84
N VAL A 53 -8.56 -4.07 -3.70
CA VAL A 53 -8.36 -2.64 -3.42
C VAL A 53 -9.12 -2.21 -2.17
N SER A 54 -10.39 -2.60 -2.04
CA SER A 54 -11.22 -2.21 -0.90
C SER A 54 -10.66 -2.81 0.40
N MET A 55 -10.19 -4.06 0.37
CA MET A 55 -9.58 -4.71 1.52
C MET A 55 -8.28 -4.06 1.97
N ILE A 56 -7.45 -3.56 1.04
CA ILE A 56 -6.24 -2.78 1.38
C ILE A 56 -6.64 -1.55 2.22
N PHE A 57 -7.55 -0.72 1.73
CA PHE A 57 -7.92 0.51 2.44
C PHE A 57 -8.66 0.24 3.75
N ILE A 58 -9.55 -0.75 3.80
CA ILE A 58 -10.22 -1.16 5.04
C ILE A 58 -9.22 -1.65 6.10
N TYR A 59 -8.18 -2.37 5.69
CA TYR A 59 -7.13 -2.80 6.61
C TYR A 59 -6.38 -1.61 7.22
N PHE A 60 -5.97 -0.64 6.39
CA PHE A 60 -5.32 0.58 6.88
C PHE A 60 -6.25 1.44 7.73
N ASP A 61 -7.56 1.47 7.46
CA ASP A 61 -8.57 2.15 8.29
C ASP A 61 -8.57 1.61 9.73
N ARG A 62 -8.71 0.28 9.87
CA ARG A 62 -8.81 -0.40 11.17
C ARG A 62 -7.55 -0.23 12.03
N HIS A 63 -6.40 -0.02 11.38
CA HIS A 63 -5.09 0.08 12.02
C HIS A 63 -4.44 1.46 11.83
N MET A 64 -5.25 2.48 11.55
CA MET A 64 -4.80 3.82 11.13
C MET A 64 -3.75 4.44 12.05
N ALA A 65 -4.00 4.45 13.37
CA ALA A 65 -3.08 5.07 14.33
C ALA A 65 -1.70 4.39 14.38
N PHE A 66 -1.63 3.08 14.09
CA PHE A 66 -0.36 2.36 14.00
C PHE A 66 0.37 2.74 12.72
N TYR A 67 -0.30 2.71 11.57
CA TYR A 67 0.33 2.97 10.28
C TYR A 67 0.70 4.43 10.07
N GLN A 68 -0.05 5.39 10.62
CA GLN A 68 0.37 6.80 10.69
C GLN A 68 1.76 6.95 11.31
N ARG A 69 1.98 6.32 12.48
CA ARG A 69 3.28 6.33 13.16
C ARG A 69 4.35 5.53 12.41
N ALA A 70 3.95 4.50 11.66
CA ALA A 70 4.88 3.74 10.83
C ALA A 70 5.42 4.60 9.67
N PHE A 71 4.55 5.37 9.01
CA PHE A 71 4.94 6.32 7.94
C PHE A 71 5.80 7.49 8.44
N GLU A 72 5.77 7.83 9.73
CA GLU A 72 6.66 8.83 10.33
C GLU A 72 8.10 8.30 10.56
N THR A 73 8.36 7.02 10.32
CA THR A 73 9.70 6.46 10.56
C THR A 73 10.66 6.79 9.43
N GLU A 74 11.60 7.69 9.69
CA GLU A 74 12.70 8.02 8.79
C GLU A 74 13.90 7.05 8.94
N GLY A 75 14.68 6.88 7.86
CA GLY A 75 15.88 6.03 7.80
C GLY A 75 15.96 5.13 6.55
N GLN A 76 17.02 4.34 6.44
CA GLN A 76 17.13 3.27 5.43
C GLN A 76 16.09 2.17 5.71
N ASN A 77 15.51 1.58 4.65
CA ASN A 77 14.43 0.59 4.74
C ASN A 77 13.21 1.15 5.50
N SER A 78 12.71 2.30 5.04
CA SER A 78 11.52 2.93 5.65
C SER A 78 10.28 2.04 5.51
N PHE A 79 9.28 2.25 6.36
CA PHE A 79 8.00 1.54 6.22
C PHE A 79 7.37 1.73 4.82
N GLU A 80 7.49 2.94 4.25
CA GLU A 80 7.00 3.25 2.91
C GLU A 80 7.69 2.42 1.83
N GLU A 81 9.01 2.23 1.93
CA GLU A 81 9.78 1.40 1.01
C GLU A 81 9.36 -0.07 1.10
N ILE A 82 9.24 -0.60 2.33
CA ILE A 82 8.77 -1.98 2.59
C ILE A 82 7.38 -2.19 1.97
N LEU A 83 6.45 -1.28 2.25
CA LEU A 83 5.08 -1.39 1.75
C LEU A 83 5.05 -1.26 0.22
N THR A 84 5.90 -0.42 -0.37
CA THR A 84 6.02 -0.28 -1.83
C THR A 84 6.51 -1.57 -2.47
N LEU A 85 7.51 -2.23 -1.89
CA LEU A 85 8.00 -3.52 -2.38
C LEU A 85 6.93 -4.61 -2.30
N LYS A 86 6.24 -4.71 -1.17
CA LYS A 86 5.13 -5.67 -1.00
C LYS A 86 3.98 -5.40 -1.97
N MET A 87 3.60 -4.13 -2.17
CA MET A 87 2.55 -3.77 -3.11
C MET A 87 2.97 -4.00 -4.57
N THR A 88 4.24 -3.77 -4.90
CA THR A 88 4.81 -4.11 -6.22
C THR A 88 4.67 -5.62 -6.49
N ALA A 89 5.07 -6.47 -5.54
CA ALA A 89 4.93 -7.92 -5.65
C ALA A 89 3.47 -8.38 -5.77
N LEU A 90 2.54 -7.73 -5.06
CA LEU A 90 1.12 -8.00 -5.21
C LEU A 90 0.62 -7.69 -6.63
N VAL A 91 1.07 -6.58 -7.24
CA VAL A 91 0.70 -6.23 -8.62
C VAL A 91 1.32 -7.20 -9.62
N GLU A 92 2.57 -7.63 -9.41
CA GLU A 92 3.19 -8.69 -10.22
C GLU A 92 2.35 -9.97 -10.19
N ARG A 93 1.89 -10.36 -9.00
CA ARG A 93 1.01 -11.52 -8.82
C ARG A 93 -0.32 -11.37 -9.56
N ILE A 94 -0.88 -10.16 -9.59
CA ILE A 94 -2.10 -9.87 -10.38
C ILE A 94 -1.81 -10.04 -11.87
N PHE A 95 -0.69 -9.53 -12.39
CA PHE A 95 -0.34 -9.68 -13.80
C PHE A 95 -0.04 -11.13 -14.22
N ASP A 96 0.46 -11.97 -13.30
CA ASP A 96 0.64 -13.40 -13.55
C ASP A 96 -0.70 -14.11 -13.84
N GLN A 97 -1.78 -13.68 -13.18
CA GLN A 97 -3.10 -14.28 -13.34
C GLN A 97 -3.96 -13.58 -14.41
N TYR A 98 -3.77 -12.28 -14.56
CA TYR A 98 -4.49 -11.41 -15.48
C TYR A 98 -3.50 -10.67 -16.38
N PRO A 99 -3.11 -11.28 -17.51
CA PRO A 99 -2.16 -10.68 -18.43
C PRO A 99 -2.65 -9.31 -18.92
N MET A 100 -1.71 -8.38 -19.08
CA MET A 100 -1.97 -7.04 -19.56
C MET A 100 -2.61 -7.07 -20.96
N ARG A 101 -3.70 -6.32 -21.14
CA ARG A 101 -4.50 -6.36 -22.38
C ARG A 101 -3.75 -5.83 -23.62
N ASP A 102 -2.75 -4.96 -23.46
CA ASP A 102 -1.98 -4.37 -24.57
C ASP A 102 -0.51 -4.08 -24.19
N PHE A 103 0.25 -5.11 -23.79
CA PHE A 103 1.66 -4.92 -23.38
C PHE A 103 2.54 -4.27 -24.46
N GLU A 104 2.24 -4.48 -25.75
CA GLU A 104 3.00 -3.88 -26.85
C GLU A 104 2.99 -2.35 -26.81
N ALA A 105 1.87 -1.74 -26.42
CA ALA A 105 1.72 -0.28 -26.34
C ALA A 105 2.62 0.34 -25.26
N VAL A 106 3.00 -0.44 -24.26
CA VAL A 106 3.86 -0.02 -23.12
C VAL A 106 5.18 -0.77 -23.07
N SER A 107 5.56 -1.45 -24.16
CA SER A 107 6.72 -2.35 -24.25
C SER A 107 8.08 -1.69 -23.98
N PHE A 108 8.13 -0.35 -23.93
CA PHE A 108 9.28 0.40 -23.42
C PHE A 108 9.56 0.11 -21.93
N PHE A 109 8.53 -0.19 -21.14
CA PHE A 109 8.64 -0.52 -19.72
C PHE A 109 8.67 -2.03 -19.52
N SER A 110 9.46 -2.49 -18.54
CA SER A 110 9.37 -3.87 -18.08
C SER A 110 8.09 -4.07 -17.28
N SER A 111 7.59 -5.31 -17.22
CA SER A 111 6.48 -5.68 -16.33
C SER A 111 6.75 -5.26 -14.88
N GLN A 112 7.97 -5.45 -14.40
CA GLN A 112 8.41 -5.01 -13.08
C GLN A 112 8.29 -3.49 -12.89
N SER A 113 8.70 -2.68 -13.88
CA SER A 113 8.55 -1.21 -13.81
C SER A 113 7.09 -0.79 -13.76
N ILE A 114 6.22 -1.48 -14.49
CA ILE A 114 4.77 -1.20 -14.49
C ILE A 114 4.16 -1.60 -13.14
N SER A 115 4.49 -2.79 -12.62
CA SER A 115 4.05 -3.21 -11.29
C SER A 115 4.51 -2.26 -10.20
N HIS A 116 5.76 -1.79 -10.30
CA HIS A 116 6.32 -0.84 -9.35
C HIS A 116 5.60 0.51 -9.40
N TYR A 117 5.27 0.98 -10.60
CA TYR A 117 4.45 2.19 -10.78
C TYR A 117 3.10 2.08 -10.04
N TYR A 118 2.35 1.00 -10.27
CA TYR A 118 1.06 0.79 -9.58
C TYR A 118 1.23 0.62 -8.07
N GLY A 119 2.29 -0.06 -7.64
CA GLY A 119 2.65 -0.21 -6.23
C GLY A 119 2.90 1.14 -5.56
N ILE A 120 3.74 1.99 -6.16
CA ILE A 120 4.04 3.34 -5.66
C ILE A 120 2.78 4.18 -5.55
N VAL A 121 1.98 4.25 -6.62
CA VAL A 121 0.75 5.09 -6.64
C VAL A 121 -0.18 4.69 -5.50
N THR A 122 -0.37 3.39 -5.29
CA THR A 122 -1.20 2.87 -4.20
C THR A 122 -0.67 3.29 -2.83
N VAL A 123 0.64 3.15 -2.59
CA VAL A 123 1.28 3.55 -1.32
C VAL A 123 1.19 5.05 -1.09
N ILE A 124 1.38 5.86 -2.13
CA ILE A 124 1.22 7.33 -2.05
C ILE A 124 -0.19 7.69 -1.62
N ILE A 125 -1.23 7.08 -2.21
CA ILE A 125 -2.62 7.36 -1.85
C ILE A 125 -2.90 6.96 -0.40
N ILE A 126 -2.44 5.80 0.04
CA ILE A 126 -2.55 5.36 1.45
C ILE A 126 -1.88 6.38 2.38
N LYS A 127 -0.64 6.77 2.07
CA LYS A 127 0.12 7.73 2.88
C LYS A 127 -0.58 9.09 2.97
N LEU A 128 -1.00 9.65 1.83
CA LEU A 128 -1.74 10.91 1.78
C LEU A 128 -3.03 10.85 2.61
N TRP A 129 -3.79 9.76 2.51
CA TRP A 129 -5.00 9.59 3.29
C TRP A 129 -4.70 9.52 4.80
N LEU A 130 -3.75 8.69 5.21
CA LEU A 130 -3.39 8.53 6.62
C LEU A 130 -2.83 9.84 7.21
N GLN A 131 -2.05 10.62 6.47
CA GLN A 131 -1.41 11.85 6.96
C GLN A 131 -2.28 13.11 6.84
N GLU A 132 -3.13 13.19 5.81
CA GLU A 132 -3.91 14.38 5.51
C GLU A 132 -5.42 14.14 5.47
N GLY A 133 -5.88 13.05 4.88
CA GLY A 133 -7.31 12.76 4.74
C GLY A 133 -8.02 12.62 6.08
N THR A 134 -7.33 12.11 7.10
CA THR A 134 -7.82 12.07 8.49
C THR A 134 -8.13 13.46 9.06
N LYS A 135 -7.34 14.49 8.70
CA LYS A 135 -7.59 15.88 9.10
C LYS A 135 -8.82 16.48 8.39
N ARG A 136 -9.16 15.92 7.23
CA ARG A 136 -10.31 16.34 6.40
C ARG A 136 -11.57 15.50 6.67
N ASN A 137 -11.56 14.63 7.69
CA ASN A 137 -12.62 13.67 8.00
C ASN A 137 -13.02 12.79 6.80
N THR A 138 -12.05 12.42 5.96
CA THR A 138 -12.28 11.55 4.81
C THR A 138 -12.39 10.11 5.27
N ASP A 139 -13.55 9.48 5.05
CA ASP A 139 -13.77 8.08 5.38
C ASP A 139 -13.15 7.12 4.36
N VAL A 140 -13.12 5.83 4.70
CA VAL A 140 -12.51 4.78 3.87
C VAL A 140 -13.22 4.60 2.52
N ASP A 141 -14.54 4.76 2.47
CA ASP A 141 -15.34 4.59 1.24
C ASP A 141 -15.05 5.71 0.24
N GLN A 142 -14.86 6.93 0.73
CA GLN A 142 -14.45 8.08 -0.08
C GLN A 142 -13.07 7.86 -0.70
N VAL A 143 -12.10 7.34 0.06
CA VAL A 143 -10.76 7.07 -0.48
C VAL A 143 -10.74 5.91 -1.45
N ILE A 144 -11.50 4.83 -1.18
CA ILE A 144 -11.67 3.74 -2.14
C ILE A 144 -12.27 4.26 -3.45
N SER A 145 -13.28 5.13 -3.36
CA SER A 145 -13.92 5.74 -4.53
C SER A 145 -12.96 6.63 -5.31
N ALA A 146 -12.16 7.45 -4.62
CA ALA A 146 -11.15 8.30 -5.24
C ALA A 146 -10.04 7.47 -5.91
N TYR A 147 -9.55 6.41 -5.26
CA TYR A 147 -8.59 5.48 -5.84
C TYR A 147 -9.15 4.84 -7.12
N LYS A 148 -10.37 4.30 -7.05
CA LYS A 148 -11.04 3.68 -8.21
C LYS A 148 -11.21 4.68 -9.35
N PHE A 149 -11.57 5.93 -9.04
CA PHE A 149 -11.67 7.01 -10.02
C PHE A 149 -10.32 7.24 -10.73
N PHE A 150 -9.23 7.45 -10.00
CA PHE A 150 -7.91 7.65 -10.63
C PHE A 150 -7.40 6.41 -11.38
N ALA A 151 -7.74 5.21 -10.93
CA ALA A 151 -7.31 3.98 -11.58
C ALA A 151 -7.99 3.75 -12.95
N THR A 152 -9.15 4.37 -13.19
CA THR A 152 -9.94 4.17 -14.42
C THR A 152 -10.00 5.40 -15.33
N HIS A 153 -9.38 6.51 -14.94
CA HIS A 153 -9.40 7.77 -15.68
C HIS A 153 -7.97 8.23 -15.95
N SER A 154 -7.70 8.65 -17.19
CA SER A 154 -6.45 9.31 -17.53
C SER A 154 -6.40 10.71 -16.89
N PHE A 155 -5.24 11.34 -16.89
CA PHE A 155 -5.13 12.71 -16.41
C PHE A 155 -6.06 13.67 -17.19
N ASP A 156 -6.17 13.48 -18.51
CA ASP A 156 -7.02 14.31 -19.37
C ASP A 156 -8.51 14.16 -19.04
N ASP A 157 -8.94 12.99 -18.55
CA ASP A 157 -10.32 12.78 -18.09
C ASP A 157 -10.61 13.48 -16.74
N VAL A 158 -9.55 13.81 -15.98
CA VAL A 158 -9.66 14.47 -14.67
C VAL A 158 -9.69 15.99 -14.80
N ILE A 159 -9.05 16.55 -15.83
CA ILE A 159 -8.94 17.99 -16.04
C ILE A 159 -10.00 18.50 -17.01
N ASP A 160 -10.61 19.63 -16.67
CA ASP A 160 -11.64 20.26 -17.49
C ASP A 160 -11.00 21.29 -18.44
N ILE A 161 -10.37 20.80 -19.52
CA ILE A 161 -9.65 21.63 -20.51
C ILE A 161 -10.62 22.59 -21.25
N GLU A 162 -11.90 22.24 -21.30
CA GLU A 162 -12.91 22.96 -22.09
C GLU A 162 -13.72 23.98 -21.28
N ASN A 163 -13.47 24.12 -19.98
CA ASN A 163 -14.20 25.06 -19.12
C ASN A 163 -13.42 26.37 -18.93
N PRO A 164 -13.83 27.47 -19.58
CA PRO A 164 -13.09 28.72 -19.60
C PRO A 164 -13.19 29.54 -18.29
N ASN A 165 -13.76 28.98 -17.22
CA ASN A 165 -14.01 29.70 -15.97
C ASN A 165 -12.98 29.42 -14.85
N TYR A 166 -11.85 28.79 -15.19
CA TYR A 166 -10.64 28.76 -14.34
C TYR A 166 -9.40 29.15 -15.14
#